data_AF-A0A953B3S4-F1
#
_entry.id   AF-A0A953B3S4-F1
#
_cell.length_a   1.000
_cell.length_b   1.000
_cell.length_c   1.000
_cell.angle_alpha   90.00
_cell.angle_beta   90.00
_cell.angle_gamma   90.00
#
_symmetry.space_group_name_H-M   'P 1'
#
loop_
_entity.id
_entity.type
_entity.pdbx_description
1 polymer ?
#
loop_
_entity_poly.entity_id
_entity_poly.type
_entity_poly.pdbx_seq_one_letter_code
_entity_poly.pdbx_strand_id
1 'polypeptide(L)'
;MAYPAITDQDVAAFWRDGFVFKRAFYDAEEVALLRRAIDLDEGIRSHIVAIDDSQGGSTQLALWNHPGDDLFGAVARGERLVAGAERILGGEVYHYHSKLTMKRPHTGGAWDWHQDYGYWYHNGCLFPDLLSVAIAVDPATRENGCLEVLKGSHRMGRIDHGRVGGQTGADMERVRQAMTVLEHVWCEMAPGDALFFHCNLVHASAPNRSDKPRNLLLCCYNKASNEPYKEHHHPRYTPLERVPDARIKELGLTLAGNARDFLRPHEDKTVEARPVSV
;
A
#
# COMPACT_ATOMS: atom_id res chain seq x y z
N MET A 1 -7.63 -16.83 19.43
CA MET A 1 -6.16 -16.99 19.36
C MET A 1 -5.57 -15.60 19.28
N ALA A 2 -4.39 -15.35 19.87
CA ALA A 2 -3.71 -14.07 19.71
C ALA A 2 -3.12 -13.97 18.29
N TYR A 3 -3.38 -12.86 17.58
CA TYR A 3 -2.85 -12.62 16.24
C TYR A 3 -1.33 -12.43 16.27
N PRO A 4 -0.59 -12.73 15.17
CA PRO A 4 0.86 -12.64 15.17
C PRO A 4 1.32 -11.17 15.22
N ALA A 5 1.94 -10.76 16.33
CA ALA A 5 2.48 -9.42 16.52
C ALA A 5 3.82 -9.19 15.80
N ILE A 6 4.16 -7.91 15.55
CA ILE A 6 5.51 -7.50 15.13
C ILE A 6 6.48 -7.65 16.32
N THR A 7 7.57 -8.38 16.09
CA THR A 7 8.63 -8.65 17.06
C THR A 7 9.86 -7.76 16.82
N ASP A 8 10.83 -7.77 17.73
CA ASP A 8 12.10 -7.05 17.51
C ASP A 8 12.90 -7.62 16.34
N GLN A 9 12.78 -8.93 16.09
CA GLN A 9 13.38 -9.55 14.91
C GLN A 9 12.72 -9.03 13.62
N ASP A 10 11.39 -8.83 13.63
CA ASP A 10 10.67 -8.25 12.50
C ASP A 10 11.09 -6.80 12.24
N VAL A 11 11.25 -6.00 13.30
CA VAL A 11 11.75 -4.62 13.22
C VAL A 11 13.17 -4.59 12.65
N ALA A 12 14.07 -5.44 13.15
CA ALA A 12 15.43 -5.55 12.65
C ALA A 12 15.46 -5.99 11.17
N ALA A 13 14.60 -6.94 10.79
CA ALA A 13 14.46 -7.37 9.40
C ALA A 13 13.94 -6.24 8.51
N PHE A 14 12.92 -5.49 8.94
CA PHE A 14 12.39 -4.35 8.21
C PHE A 14 13.47 -3.30 7.93
N TRP A 15 14.26 -2.90 8.93
CA TRP A 15 15.32 -1.92 8.74
C TRP A 15 16.51 -2.46 7.92
N ARG A 16 16.77 -3.78 7.96
CA ARG A 16 17.79 -4.44 7.14
C ARG A 16 17.34 -4.70 5.69
N ASP A 17 16.10 -5.04 5.44
CA ASP A 17 15.65 -5.54 4.15
C ASP A 17 14.68 -4.58 3.45
N GLY A 18 14.18 -3.58 4.18
CA GLY A 18 13.19 -2.61 3.73
C GLY A 18 11.76 -3.13 3.79
N PHE A 19 11.57 -4.39 4.19
CA PHE A 19 10.26 -5.01 4.37
C PHE A 19 10.30 -6.18 5.36
N VAL A 20 9.13 -6.60 5.83
CA VAL A 20 8.94 -7.83 6.61
C VAL A 20 7.56 -8.43 6.35
N PHE A 21 7.50 -9.77 6.23
CA PHE A 21 6.24 -10.50 6.13
C PHE A 21 5.72 -10.90 7.51
N LYS A 22 4.41 -10.80 7.69
CA LYS A 22 3.67 -11.49 8.75
C LYS A 22 2.69 -12.46 8.13
N ARG A 23 2.95 -13.75 8.35
CA ARG A 23 2.11 -14.83 7.84
C ARG A 23 0.88 -14.99 8.71
N ALA A 24 -0.27 -15.27 8.09
CA ALA A 24 -1.56 -15.42 8.78
C ALA A 24 -1.86 -14.25 9.73
N PHE A 25 -1.62 -13.02 9.26
CA PHE A 25 -1.85 -11.80 10.03
C PHE A 25 -3.35 -11.51 10.22
N TYR A 26 -4.15 -11.92 9.24
CA TYR A 26 -5.60 -12.04 9.31
C TYR A 26 -6.02 -13.49 9.10
N ASP A 27 -7.10 -13.91 9.77
CA ASP A 27 -7.63 -15.25 9.60
C ASP A 27 -8.58 -15.39 8.40
N ALA A 28 -8.98 -16.62 8.11
CA ALA A 28 -9.81 -16.93 6.95
C ALA A 28 -11.19 -16.25 6.99
N GLU A 29 -11.75 -16.00 8.17
CA GLU A 29 -13.05 -15.33 8.32
C GLU A 29 -12.93 -13.84 8.02
N GLU A 30 -11.91 -13.19 8.57
CA GLU A 30 -11.58 -11.77 8.29
C GLU A 30 -11.34 -11.56 6.80
N VAL A 31 -10.53 -12.42 6.18
CA VAL A 31 -10.24 -12.38 4.74
C VAL A 31 -11.51 -12.60 3.91
N ALA A 32 -12.40 -13.51 4.32
CA ALA A 32 -13.66 -13.75 3.62
C ALA A 32 -14.59 -12.54 3.67
N LEU A 33 -14.66 -11.85 4.82
CA LEU A 33 -15.40 -10.59 4.95
C LEU A 33 -14.82 -9.51 4.03
N LEU A 34 -13.49 -9.34 4.01
CA LEU A 34 -12.84 -8.35 3.15
C LEU A 34 -13.07 -8.63 1.68
N ARG A 35 -12.96 -9.89 1.24
CA ARG A 35 -13.26 -10.29 -0.14
C ARG A 35 -14.69 -9.94 -0.52
N ARG A 36 -15.66 -10.29 0.33
CA ARG A 36 -17.07 -9.97 0.11
C ARG A 36 -17.34 -8.47 0.11
N ALA A 37 -16.67 -7.69 0.96
CA ALA A 37 -16.80 -6.24 0.96
C ALA A 37 -16.27 -5.63 -0.35
N ILE A 38 -15.09 -6.05 -0.83
CA ILE A 38 -14.56 -5.62 -2.14
C ILE A 38 -15.55 -5.93 -3.26
N ASP A 39 -16.17 -7.10 -3.20
CA ASP A 39 -17.12 -7.53 -4.22
C ASP A 39 -18.46 -6.81 -4.11
N LEU A 40 -18.88 -6.26 -2.98
CA LEU A 40 -20.24 -5.72 -2.78
C LEU A 40 -20.31 -4.21 -2.60
N ASP A 41 -19.22 -3.57 -2.21
CA ASP A 41 -19.20 -2.15 -1.85
C ASP A 41 -19.31 -1.23 -3.07
N GLU A 42 -20.46 -0.57 -3.21
CA GLU A 42 -20.72 0.39 -4.29
C GLU A 42 -19.83 1.63 -4.20
N GLY A 43 -19.41 2.03 -3.00
CA GLY A 43 -18.49 3.14 -2.79
C GLY A 43 -17.13 2.85 -3.41
N ILE A 44 -16.60 1.65 -3.13
CA ILE A 44 -15.36 1.18 -3.77
C ILE A 44 -15.53 1.12 -5.28
N ARG A 45 -16.58 0.46 -5.78
CA ARG A 45 -16.81 0.26 -7.22
C ARG A 45 -16.94 1.57 -8.00
N SER A 46 -17.66 2.55 -7.45
CA SER A 46 -17.87 3.86 -8.09
C SER A 46 -16.62 4.73 -8.14
N HIS A 47 -15.62 4.44 -7.31
CA HIS A 47 -14.36 5.18 -7.23
C HIS A 47 -13.15 4.34 -7.70
N ILE A 48 -13.39 3.25 -8.44
CA ILE A 48 -12.30 2.54 -9.13
C ILE A 48 -11.80 3.40 -10.28
N VAL A 49 -10.50 3.66 -10.28
CA VAL A 49 -9.78 4.32 -11.35
C VAL A 49 -8.86 3.31 -12.02
N ALA A 50 -8.79 3.37 -13.36
CA ALA A 50 -7.82 2.60 -14.12
C ALA A 50 -6.57 3.46 -14.33
N ILE A 51 -5.41 2.92 -13.99
CA ILE A 51 -4.12 3.61 -14.12
C ILE A 51 -3.27 2.83 -15.13
N ASP A 52 -2.97 3.47 -16.26
CA ASP A 52 -2.21 2.86 -17.36
C ASP A 52 -0.76 2.61 -16.97
N ASP A 53 -0.23 1.45 -17.34
CA ASP A 53 1.17 1.07 -17.13
C ASP A 53 2.03 1.37 -18.38
N SER A 54 3.35 1.22 -18.26
CA SER A 54 4.29 1.38 -19.38
C SER A 54 4.23 0.29 -20.46
N GLN A 55 3.50 -0.79 -20.21
CA GLN A 55 3.39 -1.98 -21.08
C GLN A 55 2.09 -2.01 -21.89
N GLY A 56 1.23 -0.99 -21.75
CA GLY A 56 -0.05 -0.89 -22.45
C GLY A 56 -1.23 -1.58 -21.75
N GLY A 57 -1.06 -2.03 -20.50
CA GLY A 57 -2.13 -2.48 -19.62
C GLY A 57 -2.58 -1.39 -18.65
N SER A 58 -3.54 -1.72 -17.77
CA SER A 58 -3.96 -0.82 -16.70
C SER A 58 -4.30 -1.57 -15.41
N THR A 59 -4.01 -0.96 -14.27
CA THR A 59 -4.32 -1.51 -12.94
C THR A 59 -5.49 -0.75 -12.33
N GLN A 60 -6.43 -1.48 -11.71
CA GLN A 60 -7.55 -0.88 -10.99
C GLN A 60 -7.14 -0.48 -9.57
N LEU A 61 -7.48 0.74 -9.18
CA LEU A 61 -7.15 1.34 -7.89
C LEU A 61 -8.40 2.03 -7.31
N ALA A 62 -8.65 1.86 -6.02
CA ALA A 62 -9.50 2.77 -5.25
C ALA A 62 -8.68 3.28 -4.06
N LEU A 63 -8.64 4.59 -3.82
CA LEU A 63 -7.83 5.22 -2.76
C LEU A 63 -8.72 6.13 -1.92
N TRP A 64 -8.47 6.20 -0.60
CA TRP A 64 -9.14 7.13 0.30
C TRP A 64 -8.22 7.56 1.45
N ASN A 65 -8.41 8.77 1.95
CA ASN A 65 -7.48 9.39 2.91
C ASN A 65 -7.80 9.10 4.37
N HIS A 66 -9.07 8.92 4.70
CA HIS A 66 -9.52 8.74 6.07
C HIS A 66 -10.14 7.35 6.30
N PRO A 67 -9.82 6.68 7.41
CA PRO A 67 -10.49 5.43 7.76
C PRO A 67 -11.95 5.73 8.15
N GLY A 68 -12.88 4.91 7.67
CA GLY A 68 -14.30 5.00 8.05
C GLY A 68 -14.67 4.06 9.21
N ASP A 69 -15.97 3.97 9.49
CA ASP A 69 -16.54 3.01 10.46
C ASP A 69 -16.94 1.67 9.84
N ASP A 70 -16.64 1.48 8.56
CA ASP A 70 -16.83 0.21 7.85
C ASP A 70 -15.65 -0.76 8.01
N LEU A 71 -15.78 -1.93 7.39
CA LEU A 71 -14.82 -3.03 7.47
C LEU A 71 -13.37 -2.63 7.12
N PHE A 72 -13.15 -1.84 6.06
CA PHE A 72 -11.80 -1.42 5.68
C PHE A 72 -11.20 -0.44 6.70
N GLY A 73 -12.05 0.36 7.33
CA GLY A 73 -11.65 1.32 8.34
C GLY A 73 -11.32 0.65 9.66
N ALA A 74 -12.03 -0.43 10.01
CA ALA A 74 -11.68 -1.29 11.13
C ALA A 74 -10.33 -2.00 10.91
N VAL A 75 -10.01 -2.44 9.69
CA VAL A 75 -8.66 -2.95 9.37
C VAL A 75 -7.60 -1.88 9.60
N ALA A 76 -7.78 -0.68 9.02
CA ALA A 76 -6.82 0.42 9.12
C ALA A 76 -6.63 0.96 10.56
N ARG A 77 -7.61 0.73 11.45
CA ARG A 77 -7.57 1.13 12.86
C ARG A 77 -7.28 -0.04 13.82
N GLY A 78 -7.14 -1.26 13.30
CA GLY A 78 -7.00 -2.46 14.13
C GLY A 78 -5.71 -2.44 14.96
N GLU A 79 -5.82 -2.82 16.23
CA GLU A 79 -4.73 -2.83 17.20
C GLU A 79 -3.45 -3.49 16.67
N ARG A 80 -3.55 -4.69 16.05
CA ARG A 80 -2.36 -5.40 15.54
C ARG A 80 -1.62 -4.62 14.46
N LEU A 81 -2.36 -3.94 13.58
CA LEU A 81 -1.81 -3.24 12.41
C LEU A 81 -1.15 -1.94 12.85
N VAL A 82 -1.87 -1.15 13.66
CA VAL A 82 -1.37 0.12 14.20
C VAL A 82 -0.18 -0.11 15.13
N ALA A 83 -0.27 -1.05 16.08
CA ALA A 83 0.85 -1.36 16.97
C ALA A 83 2.07 -1.88 16.21
N GLY A 84 1.86 -2.62 15.12
CA GLY A 84 2.95 -3.05 14.23
C GLY A 84 3.65 -1.87 13.55
N ALA A 85 2.88 -0.93 13.00
CA ALA A 85 3.42 0.27 12.36
C ALA A 85 4.18 1.16 13.35
N GLU A 86 3.64 1.38 14.55
CA GLU A 86 4.30 2.16 15.61
C GLU A 86 5.60 1.53 16.09
N ARG A 87 5.63 0.19 16.23
CA ARG A 87 6.83 -0.53 16.63
C ARG A 87 7.93 -0.38 15.59
N ILE A 88 7.57 -0.42 14.31
CA ILE A 88 8.53 -0.27 13.20
C ILE A 88 9.06 1.16 13.09
N LEU A 89 8.17 2.16 13.11
CA LEU A 89 8.53 3.59 12.95
C LEU A 89 9.05 4.25 14.25
N GLY A 90 8.93 3.55 15.39
CA GLY A 90 9.41 4.01 16.68
C GLY A 90 8.66 5.24 17.19
N GLY A 91 7.35 5.12 17.36
CA GLY A 91 6.49 6.17 17.92
C GLY A 91 5.06 6.10 17.39
N GLU A 92 4.23 7.05 17.83
CA GLU A 92 2.85 7.18 17.36
C GLU A 92 2.80 7.38 15.83
N VAL A 93 1.79 6.77 15.22
CA VAL A 93 1.51 6.88 13.79
C VAL A 93 0.09 7.35 13.56
N TYR A 94 -0.13 7.97 12.41
CA TYR A 94 -1.47 8.26 11.91
C TYR A 94 -1.68 7.58 10.56
N HIS A 95 -2.95 7.29 10.24
CA HIS A 95 -3.32 6.76 8.94
C HIS A 95 -3.12 7.82 7.86
N TYR A 96 -2.26 7.54 6.89
CA TYR A 96 -1.95 8.47 5.80
C TYR A 96 -2.89 8.29 4.61
N HIS A 97 -3.17 7.06 4.21
CA HIS A 97 -4.27 6.71 3.30
C HIS A 97 -4.37 5.18 3.26
N SER A 98 -5.47 4.69 2.71
CA SER A 98 -5.52 3.31 2.26
C SER A 98 -5.88 3.25 0.79
N LYS A 99 -5.46 2.16 0.16
CA LYS A 99 -5.74 1.91 -1.24
C LYS A 99 -6.04 0.42 -1.46
N LEU A 100 -7.00 0.14 -2.32
CA LEU A 100 -7.27 -1.19 -2.83
C LEU A 100 -6.70 -1.29 -4.24
N THR A 101 -5.75 -2.20 -4.44
CA THR A 101 -5.20 -2.50 -5.77
C THR A 101 -5.77 -3.83 -6.26
N MET A 102 -6.39 -3.80 -7.43
CA MET A 102 -7.11 -4.94 -8.00
C MET A 102 -6.50 -5.29 -9.36
N LYS A 103 -6.02 -6.52 -9.49
CA LYS A 103 -5.64 -7.08 -10.79
C LYS A 103 -6.63 -8.15 -11.20
N ARG A 104 -7.45 -7.83 -12.21
CA ARG A 104 -8.40 -8.76 -12.81
C ARG A 104 -7.65 -9.85 -13.60
N PRO A 105 -8.20 -11.08 -13.70
CA PRO A 105 -7.63 -12.15 -14.52
C PRO A 105 -7.33 -11.67 -15.94
N HIS A 106 -6.13 -11.98 -16.44
CA HIS A 106 -5.59 -11.64 -17.78
C HIS A 106 -5.50 -10.16 -18.17
N THR A 107 -6.24 -9.27 -17.52
CA THR A 107 -6.36 -7.85 -17.92
C THR A 107 -5.73 -6.89 -16.92
N GLY A 108 -5.45 -7.33 -15.69
CA GLY A 108 -4.77 -6.50 -14.71
C GLY A 108 -3.33 -6.18 -15.13
N GLY A 109 -3.06 -4.91 -15.38
CA GLY A 109 -1.76 -4.39 -15.80
C GLY A 109 -0.66 -4.47 -14.74
N ALA A 110 0.52 -3.96 -15.09
CA ALA A 110 1.66 -3.80 -14.19
C ALA A 110 1.48 -2.58 -13.26
N TRP A 111 2.26 -2.60 -12.17
CA TRP A 111 2.65 -1.38 -11.47
C TRP A 111 4.14 -1.21 -11.74
N ASP A 112 4.51 -0.13 -12.42
CA ASP A 112 5.90 0.18 -12.79
C ASP A 112 6.78 0.36 -11.55
N TRP A 113 8.09 0.17 -11.70
CA TRP A 113 9.04 0.33 -10.60
C TRP A 113 8.98 1.72 -10.00
N HIS A 114 8.77 1.80 -8.68
CA HIS A 114 8.64 3.06 -7.97
C HIS A 114 9.06 2.94 -6.49
N GLN A 115 9.00 4.08 -5.81
CA GLN A 115 9.04 4.22 -4.36
C GLN A 115 7.80 5.02 -3.98
N ASP A 116 7.06 4.60 -2.96
CA ASP A 116 5.90 5.34 -2.46
C ASP A 116 6.31 6.77 -2.00
N TYR A 117 7.51 6.91 -1.43
CA TYR A 117 8.03 8.22 -1.03
C TYR A 117 8.31 9.14 -2.22
N GLY A 118 8.44 8.63 -3.45
CA GLY A 118 8.56 9.46 -4.64
C GLY A 118 7.39 10.45 -4.78
N TYR A 119 6.17 9.95 -4.55
CA TYR A 119 4.96 10.78 -4.50
C TYR A 119 4.91 11.59 -3.20
N TRP A 120 5.14 10.93 -2.06
CA TRP A 120 4.90 11.53 -0.74
C TRP A 120 5.88 12.64 -0.39
N TYR A 121 7.08 12.61 -0.97
CA TYR A 121 8.03 13.72 -0.95
C TYR A 121 7.40 14.99 -1.53
N HIS A 122 6.72 14.86 -2.66
CA HIS A 122 5.97 15.95 -3.29
C HIS A 122 4.63 16.26 -2.60
N ASN A 123 4.19 15.46 -1.62
CA ASN A 123 3.04 15.78 -0.76
C ASN A 123 3.45 16.61 0.47
N GLY A 124 4.76 16.79 0.72
CA GLY A 124 5.27 17.62 1.81
C GLY A 124 5.83 16.84 3.00
N CYS A 125 5.91 15.51 2.93
CA CYS A 125 6.56 14.71 3.97
C CYS A 125 8.08 14.92 3.92
N LEU A 126 8.66 15.57 4.92
CA LEU A 126 10.09 15.90 4.93
C LEU A 126 10.99 14.69 5.14
N PHE A 127 10.55 13.74 5.96
CA PHE A 127 11.30 12.51 6.23
C PHE A 127 10.58 11.30 5.63
N PRO A 128 11.30 10.25 5.25
CA PRO A 128 10.71 8.99 4.80
C PRO A 128 10.21 8.12 5.98
N ASP A 129 9.68 8.74 7.03
CA ASP A 129 9.14 8.08 8.23
C ASP A 129 7.71 7.56 7.98
N LEU A 130 7.55 6.87 6.85
CA LEU A 130 6.30 6.27 6.39
C LEU A 130 6.52 4.81 5.99
N LEU A 131 5.48 4.00 6.17
CA LEU A 131 5.43 2.64 5.65
C LEU A 131 4.06 2.32 5.07
N SER A 132 4.06 1.33 4.20
CA SER A 132 2.87 0.72 3.62
C SER A 132 2.73 -0.70 4.16
N VAL A 133 1.50 -1.13 4.43
CA VAL A 133 1.20 -2.52 4.77
C VAL A 133 0.27 -3.10 3.72
N ALA A 134 0.77 -4.00 2.88
CA ALA A 134 -0.04 -4.72 1.90
C ALA A 134 -0.61 -6.00 2.51
N ILE A 135 -1.94 -6.11 2.52
CA ILE A 135 -2.69 -7.24 3.06
C ILE A 135 -3.26 -8.03 1.88
N ALA A 136 -2.90 -9.31 1.81
CA ALA A 136 -3.37 -10.21 0.77
C ALA A 136 -4.83 -10.62 1.04
N VAL A 137 -5.77 -10.14 0.23
CA VAL A 137 -7.17 -10.63 0.29
C VAL A 137 -7.34 -11.86 -0.59
N ASP A 138 -6.65 -11.89 -1.72
CA ASP A 138 -6.48 -13.06 -2.59
C ASP A 138 -5.06 -13.60 -2.52
N PRO A 139 -4.80 -14.85 -2.98
CA PRO A 139 -3.44 -15.32 -3.14
C PRO A 139 -2.67 -14.33 -4.03
N ALA A 140 -1.48 -13.91 -3.60
CA ALA A 140 -0.57 -13.15 -4.44
C ALA A 140 0.55 -14.10 -4.87
N THR A 141 0.59 -14.44 -6.15
CA THR A 141 1.57 -15.34 -6.76
C THR A 141 2.34 -14.58 -7.84
N ARG A 142 3.47 -15.12 -8.29
CA ARG A 142 4.18 -14.51 -9.44
C ARG A 142 3.30 -14.41 -10.68
N GLU A 143 2.48 -15.43 -10.92
CA GLU A 143 1.63 -15.54 -12.11
C GLU A 143 0.50 -14.49 -12.14
N ASN A 144 -0.08 -14.17 -10.98
CA ASN A 144 -1.11 -13.15 -10.86
C ASN A 144 -0.57 -11.77 -10.48
N GLY A 145 0.75 -11.62 -10.56
CA GLY A 145 1.44 -10.36 -10.37
C GLY A 145 1.54 -9.94 -8.92
N CYS A 146 2.12 -10.76 -8.04
CA CYS A 146 2.49 -10.34 -6.69
C CYS A 146 3.40 -9.10 -6.71
N LEU A 147 3.55 -8.43 -5.57
CA LEU A 147 4.57 -7.38 -5.44
C LEU A 147 5.95 -7.99 -5.69
N GLU A 148 6.84 -7.20 -6.26
CA GLU A 148 8.25 -7.50 -6.40
C GLU A 148 9.07 -6.34 -5.85
N VAL A 149 10.18 -6.65 -5.19
CA VAL A 149 10.98 -5.65 -4.46
C VAL A 149 12.47 -5.89 -4.69
N LEU A 150 13.26 -4.82 -4.61
CA LEU A 150 14.71 -4.92 -4.50
C LEU A 150 15.09 -4.83 -3.02
N LYS A 151 15.46 -5.96 -2.43
CA LYS A 151 15.71 -6.08 -1.00
C LYS A 151 16.82 -5.13 -0.55
N GLY A 152 16.51 -4.31 0.45
CA GLY A 152 17.43 -3.34 1.02
C GLY A 152 17.57 -2.03 0.22
N SER A 153 16.80 -1.86 -0.86
CA SER A 153 16.85 -0.66 -1.71
C SER A 153 16.34 0.60 -1.02
N HIS A 154 15.59 0.49 0.08
CA HIS A 154 15.19 1.64 0.89
C HIS A 154 16.39 2.44 1.43
N ARG A 155 17.56 1.79 1.60
CA ARG A 155 18.82 2.44 1.99
C ARG A 155 19.46 3.28 0.89
N MET A 156 19.00 3.17 -0.35
CA MET A 156 19.41 4.08 -1.43
C MET A 156 18.86 5.50 -1.21
N GLY A 157 17.96 5.68 -0.23
CA GLY A 157 17.21 6.91 -0.04
C GLY A 157 16.15 7.07 -1.14
N ARG A 158 15.65 8.30 -1.29
CA ARG A 158 14.74 8.64 -2.39
C ARG A 158 15.55 8.76 -3.68
N ILE A 159 15.17 8.02 -4.70
CA ILE A 159 15.65 8.22 -6.07
C ILE A 159 14.67 9.10 -6.84
N ASP A 160 15.09 9.62 -7.99
CA ASP A 160 14.22 10.50 -8.79
C ASP A 160 13.03 9.75 -9.40
N HIS A 161 11.95 10.49 -9.62
CA HIS A 161 10.70 9.98 -10.16
C HIS A 161 10.25 10.84 -11.32
N GLY A 162 9.55 10.22 -12.27
CA GLY A 162 8.97 10.88 -13.44
C GLY A 162 7.72 10.16 -13.92
N ARG A 163 7.07 10.72 -14.94
CA ARG A 163 5.88 10.08 -15.53
C ARG A 163 6.29 8.86 -16.36
N VAL A 164 5.68 7.72 -16.08
CA VAL A 164 5.88 6.45 -16.78
C VAL A 164 4.49 5.88 -17.08
N GLY A 165 4.06 5.92 -18.35
CA GLY A 165 2.66 5.65 -18.70
C GLY A 165 1.70 6.59 -17.96
N GLY A 166 0.67 6.01 -17.34
CA GLY A 166 -0.26 6.69 -16.43
C GLY A 166 0.21 6.75 -14.97
N GLN A 167 1.44 6.32 -14.68
CA GLN A 167 2.00 6.14 -13.35
C GLN A 167 3.16 7.11 -13.09
N THR A 168 3.62 7.20 -11.85
CA THR A 168 4.88 7.90 -11.53
C THR A 168 5.94 6.86 -11.20
N GLY A 169 6.81 6.59 -12.16
CA GLY A 169 7.88 5.60 -12.02
C GLY A 169 9.13 6.22 -11.41
N ALA A 170 9.96 5.37 -10.82
CA ALA A 170 11.32 5.70 -10.44
C ALA A 170 12.24 5.79 -11.66
N ASP A 171 13.37 6.48 -11.49
CA ASP A 171 14.47 6.53 -12.43
C ASP A 171 15.00 5.12 -12.74
N MET A 172 14.69 4.66 -13.95
CA MET A 172 15.04 3.32 -14.40
C MET A 172 16.54 3.09 -14.61
N GLU A 173 17.36 4.13 -14.73
CA GLU A 173 18.82 3.96 -14.71
C GLU A 173 19.24 3.43 -13.33
N ARG A 174 18.82 4.11 -12.26
CA ARG A 174 19.10 3.68 -10.88
C ARG A 174 18.46 2.34 -10.53
N VAL A 175 17.22 2.09 -10.96
CA VAL A 175 16.56 0.78 -10.72
C VAL A 175 17.34 -0.35 -11.39
N ARG A 176 17.75 -0.19 -12.67
CA ARG A 176 18.54 -1.21 -13.38
C ARG A 176 19.88 -1.47 -12.71
N GLN A 177 20.58 -0.42 -12.25
CA GLN A 177 21.83 -0.61 -11.52
C GLN A 177 21.59 -1.32 -10.18
N ALA A 178 20.54 -0.97 -9.45
CA ALA A 178 20.18 -1.63 -8.19
C ALA A 178 19.87 -3.13 -8.39
N MET A 179 19.20 -3.51 -9.48
CA MET A 179 18.97 -4.92 -9.83
C MET A 179 20.24 -5.75 -10.04
N THR A 180 21.37 -5.11 -10.36
CA THR A 180 22.65 -5.83 -10.52
C THR A 180 23.32 -6.20 -9.19
N VAL A 181 22.96 -5.50 -8.10
CA VAL A 181 23.66 -5.58 -6.80
C VAL A 181 22.74 -5.95 -5.63
N LEU A 182 21.42 -5.82 -5.79
CA LEU A 182 20.42 -6.16 -4.77
C LEU A 182 19.64 -7.42 -5.16
N GLU A 183 19.22 -8.16 -4.14
CA GLU A 183 18.37 -9.34 -4.32
C GLU A 183 16.96 -8.92 -4.78
N HIS A 184 16.52 -9.43 -5.93
CA HIS A 184 15.15 -9.27 -6.43
C HIS A 184 14.24 -10.33 -5.80
N VAL A 185 13.26 -9.88 -5.02
CA VAL A 185 12.37 -10.76 -4.25
C VAL A 185 10.94 -10.66 -4.77
N TRP A 186 10.35 -11.82 -5.07
CA TRP A 186 8.93 -11.95 -5.39
C TRP A 186 8.14 -12.15 -4.10
N CYS A 187 7.21 -11.25 -3.82
CA CYS A 187 6.48 -11.21 -2.56
C CYS A 187 5.20 -12.06 -2.61
N GLU A 188 5.36 -13.38 -2.70
CA GLU A 188 4.23 -14.30 -2.71
C GLU A 188 3.57 -14.40 -1.32
N MET A 189 2.25 -14.31 -1.29
CA MET A 189 1.44 -14.22 -0.08
C MET A 189 0.19 -15.09 -0.17
N ALA A 190 -0.10 -15.81 0.90
CA ALA A 190 -1.39 -16.45 1.09
C ALA A 190 -2.43 -15.40 1.54
N PRO A 191 -3.73 -15.61 1.29
CA PRO A 191 -4.76 -14.75 1.84
C PRO A 191 -4.63 -14.61 3.36
N GLY A 192 -4.65 -13.39 3.86
CA GLY A 192 -4.44 -13.04 5.27
C GLY A 192 -3.00 -12.74 5.67
N ASP A 193 -2.02 -13.00 4.79
CA ASP A 193 -0.65 -12.52 5.00
C ASP A 193 -0.59 -10.98 4.85
N ALA A 194 0.35 -10.37 5.58
CA ALA A 194 0.68 -8.96 5.47
C ALA A 194 2.16 -8.76 5.13
N LEU A 195 2.45 -7.78 4.28
CA LEU A 195 3.79 -7.29 3.97
C LEU A 195 3.90 -5.84 4.42
N PHE A 196 4.71 -5.58 5.44
CA PHE A 196 5.10 -4.24 5.86
C PHE A 196 6.31 -3.83 5.04
N PHE A 197 6.29 -2.68 4.37
CA PHE A 197 7.42 -2.20 3.58
C PHE A 197 7.63 -0.69 3.70
N HIS A 198 8.90 -0.30 3.67
CA HIS A 198 9.34 1.08 3.81
C HIS A 198 8.98 1.90 2.58
N CYS A 199 8.63 3.18 2.75
CA CYS A 199 8.21 4.05 1.64
C CYS A 199 9.27 4.25 0.54
N ASN A 200 10.56 4.16 0.88
CA ASN A 200 11.68 4.13 -0.07
C ASN A 200 12.02 2.73 -0.65
N LEU A 201 11.34 1.65 -0.28
CA LEU A 201 11.63 0.36 -0.90
C LEU A 201 11.27 0.43 -2.38
N VAL A 202 12.23 0.15 -3.26
CA VAL A 202 12.00 0.07 -4.71
C VAL A 202 11.19 -1.19 -4.99
N HIS A 203 9.99 -0.99 -5.52
CA HIS A 203 9.03 -2.08 -5.75
C HIS A 203 8.19 -1.87 -7.00
N ALA A 204 7.63 -2.96 -7.50
CA ALA A 204 6.77 -3.03 -8.68
C ALA A 204 5.75 -4.18 -8.53
N SER A 205 4.95 -4.43 -9.56
CA SER A 205 4.28 -5.73 -9.73
C SER A 205 3.99 -6.04 -11.19
N ALA A 206 4.27 -7.26 -11.62
CA ALA A 206 4.00 -7.73 -12.99
C ALA A 206 2.49 -7.80 -13.31
N PRO A 207 2.09 -7.78 -14.59
CA PRO A 207 0.68 -7.98 -15.00
C PRO A 207 0.12 -9.32 -14.48
N ASN A 208 -1.19 -9.37 -14.24
CA ASN A 208 -1.88 -10.61 -13.93
C ASN A 208 -2.16 -11.39 -15.21
N ARG A 209 -1.43 -12.48 -15.41
CA ARG A 209 -1.59 -13.38 -16.57
C ARG A 209 -2.44 -14.61 -16.27
N SER A 210 -2.78 -14.82 -15.01
CA SER A 210 -3.52 -16.00 -14.52
C SER A 210 -5.04 -15.86 -14.65
N ASP A 211 -5.74 -16.97 -14.40
CA ASP A 211 -7.20 -17.03 -14.29
C ASP A 211 -7.74 -16.50 -12.95
N LYS A 212 -6.88 -16.13 -11.99
CA LYS A 212 -7.26 -15.76 -10.62
C LYS A 212 -7.08 -14.27 -10.37
N PRO A 213 -8.03 -13.60 -9.67
CA PRO A 213 -7.85 -12.20 -9.29
C PRO A 213 -6.74 -12.05 -8.25
N ARG A 214 -6.22 -10.82 -8.14
CA ARG A 214 -5.30 -10.42 -7.07
C ARG A 214 -5.75 -9.09 -6.48
N ASN A 215 -6.37 -9.14 -5.31
CA ASN A 215 -6.72 -7.96 -4.51
C ASN A 215 -5.75 -7.79 -3.33
N LEU A 216 -5.14 -6.60 -3.23
CA LEU A 216 -4.39 -6.18 -2.05
C LEU A 216 -5.04 -4.94 -1.45
N LEU A 217 -5.36 -5.00 -0.16
CA LEU A 217 -5.68 -3.82 0.64
C LEU A 217 -4.38 -3.28 1.21
N LEU A 218 -4.07 -2.02 0.96
CA LEU A 218 -2.90 -1.35 1.51
C LEU A 218 -3.34 -0.29 2.50
N CYS A 219 -2.76 -0.31 3.70
CA CYS A 219 -2.88 0.75 4.69
C CYS A 219 -1.52 1.41 4.88
N CYS A 220 -1.45 2.72 4.66
CA CYS A 220 -0.22 3.50 4.74
C CYS A 220 -0.24 4.34 6.02
N TYR A 221 0.88 4.36 6.73
CA TYR A 221 1.04 5.10 7.98
C TYR A 221 2.21 6.06 7.90
N ASN A 222 2.04 7.22 8.51
CA ASN A 222 3.10 8.19 8.70
C ASN A 222 3.31 8.41 10.20
N LYS A 223 4.55 8.65 10.62
CA LYS A 223 4.87 9.00 11.99
C LYS A 223 4.23 10.33 12.37
N ALA A 224 3.65 10.43 13.57
CA ALA A 224 2.98 11.65 14.04
C ALA A 224 3.91 12.88 14.01
N SER A 225 5.20 12.68 14.26
CA SER A 225 6.22 13.74 14.21
C SER A 225 6.65 14.16 12.80
N ASN A 226 6.16 13.51 11.75
CA ASN A 226 6.54 13.74 10.34
C ASN A 226 5.37 14.34 9.54
N GLU A 227 4.68 15.32 10.14
CA GLU A 227 3.57 16.01 9.48
C GLU A 227 4.01 16.73 8.20
N PRO A 228 3.22 16.66 7.10
CA PRO A 228 3.56 17.38 5.88
C PRO A 228 3.61 18.90 6.08
N TYR A 229 4.67 19.56 5.60
CA TYR A 229 4.85 21.00 5.80
C TYR A 229 3.94 21.89 4.91
N LYS A 230 3.32 21.29 3.90
CA LYS A 230 2.42 22.00 2.97
C LYS A 230 1.04 21.38 2.95
N GLU A 231 0.04 22.18 2.62
CA GLU A 231 -1.31 21.70 2.42
C GLU A 231 -1.41 20.89 1.12
N HIS A 232 -2.10 19.77 1.21
CA HIS A 232 -2.28 18.81 0.13
C HIS A 232 -3.58 18.03 0.36
N HIS A 233 -4.06 17.32 -0.66
CA HIS A 233 -5.27 16.48 -0.52
C HIS A 233 -5.04 15.25 0.37
N HIS A 234 -3.78 14.87 0.63
CA HIS A 234 -3.44 13.83 1.59
C HIS A 234 -3.42 14.38 3.02
N PRO A 235 -3.78 13.57 4.02
CA PRO A 235 -4.02 14.04 5.36
C PRO A 235 -2.73 14.46 6.07
N ARG A 236 -2.89 15.52 6.87
CA ARG A 236 -1.98 15.88 7.95
C ARG A 236 -2.22 15.01 9.16
N TYR A 237 -1.44 15.21 10.22
CA TYR A 237 -1.58 14.42 11.42
C TYR A 237 -3.03 14.48 11.93
N THR A 238 -3.63 13.31 12.07
CA THR A 238 -4.95 13.12 12.66
C THR A 238 -4.84 12.00 13.68
N PRO A 239 -5.15 12.22 14.96
CA PRO A 239 -5.12 11.16 15.97
C PRO A 239 -5.92 9.95 15.51
N LEU A 240 -5.30 8.78 15.55
CA LEU A 240 -5.91 7.55 15.08
C LEU A 240 -6.55 6.80 16.25
N GLU A 241 -7.87 6.80 16.32
CA GLU A 241 -8.60 5.96 17.27
C GLU A 241 -8.41 4.49 16.90
N ARG A 242 -7.77 3.71 17.78
CA ARG A 242 -7.62 2.26 17.58
C ARG A 242 -8.91 1.55 17.92
N VAL A 243 -9.18 0.48 17.19
CA VAL A 243 -10.29 -0.44 17.50
C VAL A 243 -9.74 -1.83 17.82
N PRO A 244 -10.39 -2.59 18.72
CA PRO A 244 -10.02 -3.98 18.97
C PRO A 244 -10.03 -4.78 17.66
N ASP A 245 -9.10 -5.71 17.51
CA ASP A 245 -8.99 -6.55 16.31
C ASP A 245 -10.27 -7.33 16.00
N ALA A 246 -11.04 -7.71 17.04
CA ALA A 246 -12.32 -8.39 16.92
C ALA A 246 -13.39 -7.57 16.17
N ARG A 247 -13.20 -6.23 16.08
CA ARG A 247 -14.14 -5.31 15.44
C ARG A 247 -14.41 -5.66 13.98
N ILE A 248 -13.42 -6.22 13.28
CA ILE A 248 -13.57 -6.68 11.88
C ILE A 248 -14.70 -7.71 11.78
N LYS A 249 -14.74 -8.67 12.69
CA LYS A 249 -15.77 -9.73 12.71
C LYS A 249 -17.10 -9.22 13.24
N GLU A 250 -17.08 -8.38 14.28
CA GLU A 250 -18.29 -7.76 14.84
C GLU A 250 -19.05 -6.91 13.83
N LEU A 251 -18.34 -6.19 12.96
CA LEU A 251 -18.94 -5.39 11.89
C LEU A 251 -19.57 -6.25 10.79
N GLY A 252 -19.14 -7.49 10.60
CA GLY A 252 -19.56 -8.33 9.49
C GLY A 252 -19.36 -7.62 8.14
N LEU A 253 -20.44 -7.50 7.35
CA LEU A 253 -20.44 -6.78 6.07
C LEU A 253 -20.91 -5.33 6.18
N THR A 254 -20.41 -4.59 7.16
CA THR A 254 -20.58 -3.13 7.16
C THR A 254 -19.70 -2.55 6.05
N LEU A 255 -20.34 -2.08 4.98
CA LEU A 255 -19.70 -1.53 3.78
C LEU A 255 -19.49 -0.01 3.93
N ALA A 256 -18.52 0.52 3.20
CA ALA A 256 -18.21 1.94 3.18
C ALA A 256 -19.32 2.79 2.57
N GLY A 257 -19.86 2.32 1.43
CA GLY A 257 -20.73 3.16 0.61
C GLY A 257 -20.03 4.46 0.19
N ASN A 258 -20.81 5.50 -0.13
CA ASN A 258 -20.27 6.78 -0.62
C ASN A 258 -19.78 7.73 0.50
N ALA A 259 -19.68 7.26 1.75
CA ALA A 259 -19.34 8.11 2.89
C ALA A 259 -17.82 8.32 3.08
N ARG A 260 -16.97 7.60 2.34
CA ARG A 260 -15.51 7.77 2.39
C ARG A 260 -15.04 8.96 1.56
N ASP A 261 -13.98 9.60 2.04
CA ASP A 261 -13.20 10.59 1.28
C ASP A 261 -12.29 9.90 0.27
N PHE A 262 -12.90 9.42 -0.82
CA PHE A 262 -12.21 8.77 -1.93
C PHE A 262 -11.41 9.79 -2.76
N LEU A 263 -10.23 9.38 -3.23
CA LEU A 263 -9.45 10.15 -4.18
C LEU A 263 -10.23 10.40 -5.45
N ARG A 264 -10.24 11.65 -5.88
CA ARG A 264 -10.78 12.10 -7.16
C ARG A 264 -9.63 12.53 -8.05
N PRO A 265 -9.23 11.71 -9.05
CA PRO A 265 -8.03 12.00 -9.86
C PRO A 265 -8.02 13.36 -10.55
N HIS A 266 -9.20 13.91 -10.87
CA HIS A 266 -9.33 15.22 -11.50
C HIS A 266 -9.05 16.40 -10.54
N GLU A 267 -9.04 16.16 -9.23
CA GLU A 267 -8.72 17.14 -8.19
C GLU A 267 -7.26 17.01 -7.73
N ASP A 268 -6.55 15.95 -8.14
CA ASP A 268 -5.17 15.66 -7.78
C ASP A 268 -4.18 16.41 -8.70
N LYS A 269 -3.53 17.44 -8.16
CA LYS A 269 -2.52 18.26 -8.87
C LYS A 269 -1.14 17.62 -8.96
N THR A 270 -0.90 16.47 -8.32
CA THR A 270 0.40 15.77 -8.39
C THR A 270 0.62 15.02 -9.70
N VAL A 271 -0.45 14.85 -10.49
CA VAL A 271 -0.39 14.28 -11.85
C VAL A 271 0.34 15.23 -12.83
N GLU A 272 0.49 16.51 -12.47
CA GLU A 272 1.33 17.47 -13.18
C GLU A 272 2.80 17.36 -12.74
N ALA A 273 3.42 16.21 -12.97
CA ALA A 273 4.88 16.10 -12.87
C ALA A 273 5.50 17.07 -13.88
N ARG A 274 5.98 18.22 -13.41
CA ARG A 274 6.75 19.14 -14.25
C ARG A 274 8.05 18.44 -14.63
N PRO A 275 8.41 18.39 -15.93
CA PRO A 275 9.70 17.86 -16.33
C PRO A 275 10.79 18.65 -15.61
N VAL A 276 11.74 17.95 -15.01
CA VAL A 276 12.95 18.57 -14.48
C VAL A 276 13.69 19.13 -15.70
N SER A 277 13.68 20.46 -15.85
CA SER A 277 14.55 21.14 -16.80
C SER A 277 15.99 20.86 -16.39
N VAL A 278 16.70 20.12 -17.24
CA VAL A 278 18.14 19.84 -17.15
C VAL A 278 18.92 21.15 -17.21
#